data_AF-A0A4R2I6A7-F1
#
_entry.id   AF-A0A4R2I6A7-F1
#
_cell.length_a   1.000
_cell.length_b   1.000
_cell.length_c   1.000
_cell.angle_alpha   90.00
_cell.angle_beta   90.00
_cell.angle_gamma   90.00
#
_symmetry.space_group_name_H-M   'P 1'
#
loop_
_entity.id
_entity.type
_entity.pdbx_description
1 polymer ?
#
loop_
_entity_poly.entity_id
_entity_poly.type
_entity_poly.pdbx_seq_one_letter_code
_entity_poly.pdbx_strand_id
1 'polypeptide(L)'
;MTDGSTWSPCEEPGDRPQLEGMVFDTTTNDLYAAQEDVGIWRIPRNGKPELVEKVREFGQPATYNEETEECEPTGPVSADAGKHLSAAAEGLTIAYRNGVRTLYASSQGDSTFAVYRIDGRKLTYRAGFRVVDGPAADGVQHSDGAAVTTQALGPLFPHGLFAVHDGENTPGDGDREGTNFKLIRLEKLP
;
A
#
# COMPACT_ATOMS: atom_id res chain seq x y z
N MET A 1 -7.01 -15.71 13.40
CA MET A 1 -8.40 -15.23 13.22
C MET A 1 -9.00 -14.87 14.58
N THR A 2 -10.03 -14.02 14.64
CA THR A 2 -10.68 -13.63 15.91
C THR A 2 -11.42 -14.78 16.57
N ASP A 3 -11.83 -15.79 15.79
CA ASP A 3 -12.41 -17.05 16.27
C ASP A 3 -11.37 -18.06 16.78
N GLY A 4 -10.07 -17.72 16.74
CA GLY A 4 -8.98 -18.59 17.18
C GLY A 4 -8.44 -19.54 16.13
N SER A 5 -9.04 -19.60 14.93
CA SER A 5 -8.50 -20.38 13.82
C SER A 5 -7.23 -19.75 13.23
N THR A 6 -6.45 -20.59 12.54
CA THR A 6 -5.25 -20.18 11.79
C THR A 6 -5.57 -20.07 10.31
N TRP A 7 -5.00 -19.08 9.65
CA TRP A 7 -5.09 -18.87 8.21
C TRP A 7 -3.74 -18.38 7.70
N SER A 8 -3.43 -18.74 6.47
CA SER A 8 -2.31 -18.22 5.69
C SER A 8 -2.85 -17.80 4.31
N PRO A 9 -2.27 -16.75 3.69
CA PRO A 9 -2.60 -16.41 2.32
C PRO A 9 -2.33 -17.59 1.38
N CYS A 10 -3.11 -17.66 0.30
CA CYS A 10 -2.76 -18.47 -0.85
C CYS A 10 -1.62 -17.76 -1.56
N GLU A 11 -0.57 -18.49 -1.93
CA GLU A 11 0.65 -17.97 -2.54
C GLU A 11 1.09 -18.96 -3.62
N GLU A 12 1.97 -18.53 -4.52
CA GLU A 12 2.61 -19.43 -5.49
C GLU A 12 3.39 -20.55 -4.74
N PRO A 13 3.37 -21.81 -5.23
CA PRO A 13 4.15 -22.89 -4.63
C PRO A 13 5.65 -22.60 -4.55
N GLY A 14 6.15 -22.39 -3.34
CA GLY A 14 7.56 -22.12 -3.08
C GLY A 14 7.81 -20.74 -2.47
N ASP A 15 6.81 -19.87 -2.55
CA ASP A 15 6.87 -18.55 -1.95
C ASP A 15 6.91 -18.62 -0.43
N ARG A 16 7.55 -17.60 0.12
CA ARG A 16 7.71 -17.38 1.56
C ARG A 16 7.00 -16.08 1.91
N PRO A 17 6.64 -15.88 3.18
CA PRO A 17 6.08 -14.61 3.62
C PRO A 17 6.95 -13.43 3.16
N GLN A 18 6.40 -12.57 2.30
CA GLN A 18 7.09 -11.41 1.72
C GLN A 18 6.70 -10.14 2.46
N LEU A 19 7.69 -9.26 2.69
CA LEU A 19 7.45 -7.89 3.09
C LEU A 19 8.27 -6.98 2.17
N GLU A 20 7.59 -6.09 1.45
CA GLU A 20 8.26 -5.15 0.55
C GLU A 20 8.14 -3.72 1.07
N GLY A 21 6.91 -3.18 1.11
CA GLY A 21 6.65 -1.80 1.52
C GLY A 21 7.05 -1.53 2.97
N MET A 22 8.10 -0.75 3.20
CA MET A 22 8.60 -0.46 4.54
C MET A 22 8.86 1.03 4.77
N VAL A 23 8.44 1.54 5.93
CA VAL A 23 8.73 2.91 6.36
C VAL A 23 8.90 3.01 7.87
N PHE A 24 9.90 3.78 8.29
CA PHE A 24 10.18 4.02 9.70
C PHE A 24 9.52 5.33 10.19
N ASP A 25 8.71 5.25 11.25
CA ASP A 25 8.22 6.44 11.95
C ASP A 25 9.32 6.97 12.89
N THR A 26 9.95 8.06 12.47
CA THR A 26 11.06 8.69 13.21
C THR A 26 10.64 9.30 14.55
N THR A 27 9.34 9.45 14.80
CA THR A 27 8.83 10.03 16.05
C THR A 27 8.58 8.98 17.14
N THR A 28 8.17 7.76 16.76
CA THR A 28 7.95 6.65 17.71
C THR A 28 9.04 5.59 17.69
N ASN A 29 9.89 5.58 16.65
CA ASN A 29 10.83 4.51 16.34
C ASN A 29 10.15 3.16 16.07
N ASP A 30 8.99 3.19 15.42
CA ASP A 30 8.29 2.02 14.93
C ASP A 30 8.56 1.83 13.43
N LEU A 31 8.79 0.59 13.00
CA LEU A 31 8.77 0.21 11.59
C LEU A 31 7.33 -0.15 11.20
N TYR A 32 6.85 0.42 10.10
CA TYR A 32 5.67 -0.10 9.41
C TYR A 32 6.14 -0.92 8.22
N ALA A 33 5.62 -2.14 8.10
CA ALA A 33 5.98 -3.06 7.03
C ALA A 33 4.71 -3.70 6.46
N ALA A 34 4.52 -3.60 5.15
CA ALA A 34 3.45 -4.25 4.43
C ALA A 34 3.88 -5.69 4.13
N GLN A 35 3.01 -6.64 4.48
CA GLN A 35 3.06 -8.01 4.00
C GLN A 35 1.92 -8.14 2.99
N GLU A 36 2.26 -8.37 1.72
CA GLU A 36 1.42 -8.13 0.54
C GLU A 36 -0.01 -8.65 0.70
N ASP A 37 -0.17 -9.95 1.00
CA ASP A 37 -1.48 -10.60 1.11
C ASP A 37 -2.08 -10.61 2.52
N VAL A 38 -1.47 -9.88 3.46
CA VAL A 38 -1.89 -9.88 4.87
C VAL A 38 -2.28 -8.48 5.34
N GLY A 39 -1.48 -7.47 5.04
CA GLY A 39 -1.71 -6.07 5.43
C GLY A 39 -0.49 -5.41 6.06
N ILE A 40 -0.72 -4.36 6.85
CA ILE A 40 0.36 -3.53 7.41
C ILE A 40 0.62 -3.92 8.86
N TRP A 41 1.86 -4.31 9.13
CA TRP A 41 2.41 -4.54 10.46
C TRP A 41 3.01 -3.27 11.02
N ARG A 42 2.75 -3.00 12.30
CA ARG A 42 3.54 -2.09 13.13
C ARG A 42 4.50 -2.92 13.97
N ILE A 43 5.79 -2.67 13.81
CA ILE A 43 6.89 -3.38 14.46
C ILE A 43 7.62 -2.38 15.36
N PRO A 44 7.33 -2.36 16.67
CA PRO A 44 8.02 -1.46 17.59
C PRO A 44 9.45 -1.94 17.84
N ARG A 45 10.37 -0.99 18.09
CA ARG A 45 11.74 -1.32 18.51
C ARG A 45 11.80 -2.28 19.71
N ASN A 46 10.88 -2.08 20.66
CA ASN A 46 10.70 -2.96 21.82
C ASN A 46 9.23 -3.34 21.92
N GLY A 47 8.92 -4.62 21.89
CA GLY A 47 7.56 -5.14 21.99
C GLY A 47 7.27 -6.21 20.96
N LYS A 48 5.98 -6.48 20.75
CA LYS A 48 5.52 -7.45 19.77
C LYS A 48 5.02 -6.72 18.51
N PRO A 49 5.27 -7.25 17.30
CA PRO A 49 4.59 -6.80 16.10
C PRO A 49 3.07 -6.88 16.25
N GLU A 50 2.37 -5.89 15.70
CA GLU A 50 0.92 -5.79 15.70
C GLU A 50 0.44 -5.58 14.26
N LEU A 51 -0.50 -6.40 13.79
CA LEU A 51 -1.16 -6.17 12.51
C LEU A 51 -2.16 -5.02 12.69
N VAL A 52 -1.87 -3.86 12.12
CA VAL A 52 -2.60 -2.60 12.36
C VAL A 52 -3.56 -2.23 11.23
N GLU A 53 -3.39 -2.83 10.05
CA GLU A 53 -4.34 -2.83 8.94
C GLU A 53 -4.27 -4.19 8.26
N LYS A 54 -5.41 -4.65 7.74
CA LYS A 54 -5.52 -5.89 6.98
C LYS A 54 -5.91 -5.57 5.54
N VAL A 55 -5.54 -6.43 4.62
CA VAL A 55 -6.13 -6.43 3.28
C VAL A 55 -7.56 -6.97 3.30
N ARG A 56 -8.35 -6.66 2.27
CA ARG A 56 -9.75 -7.14 2.13
C ARG A 56 -9.83 -8.65 1.93
N GLU A 57 -8.75 -9.24 1.43
CA GLU A 57 -8.58 -10.66 1.14
C GLU A 57 -8.15 -11.44 2.41
N PHE A 58 -7.81 -10.75 3.51
CA PHE A 58 -7.34 -11.39 4.74
C PHE A 58 -8.35 -12.40 5.27
N GLY A 59 -7.92 -13.65 5.45
CA GLY A 59 -8.76 -14.73 5.95
C GLY A 59 -9.69 -15.36 4.92
N GLN A 60 -9.67 -14.90 3.67
CA GLN A 60 -10.46 -15.51 2.60
C GLN A 60 -9.81 -16.82 2.14
N PRO A 61 -10.56 -17.92 1.99
CA PRO A 61 -10.02 -19.14 1.41
C PRO A 61 -9.81 -18.95 -0.10
N ALA A 62 -8.66 -19.39 -0.58
CA ALA A 62 -8.25 -19.36 -1.98
C ALA A 62 -7.42 -20.60 -2.32
N THR A 63 -7.36 -20.93 -3.61
CA THR A 63 -6.57 -22.04 -4.15
C THR A 63 -5.73 -21.53 -5.32
N TYR A 64 -4.46 -21.92 -5.35
CA TYR A 64 -3.55 -21.58 -6.46
C TYR A 64 -3.97 -22.33 -7.73
N ASN A 65 -4.09 -21.61 -8.83
CA ASN A 65 -4.39 -22.14 -10.15
C ASN A 65 -3.11 -22.11 -11.00
N GLU A 66 -2.57 -23.28 -11.31
CA GLU A 66 -1.33 -23.43 -12.11
C GLU A 66 -1.48 -22.96 -13.56
N GLU A 67 -2.70 -22.90 -14.12
CA GLU A 67 -2.91 -22.46 -15.51
C GLU A 67 -2.85 -20.94 -15.65
N THR A 68 -3.29 -20.22 -14.61
CA THR A 68 -3.31 -18.75 -14.59
C THR A 68 -2.15 -18.17 -13.81
N GLU A 69 -1.45 -18.99 -13.00
CA GLU A 69 -0.43 -18.57 -12.05
C GLU A 69 -0.98 -17.62 -10.97
N GLU A 70 -2.25 -17.82 -10.58
CA GLU A 70 -2.99 -16.91 -9.70
C GLU A 70 -3.69 -17.63 -8.56
N CYS A 71 -3.87 -16.93 -7.44
CA CYS A 71 -4.66 -17.42 -6.31
C CYS A 71 -6.13 -17.03 -6.45
N GLU A 72 -6.99 -18.03 -6.67
CA GLU A 72 -8.41 -17.80 -6.91
C GLU A 72 -9.25 -18.00 -5.64
N PRO A 73 -10.13 -17.03 -5.27
CA PRO A 73 -11.01 -17.18 -4.12
C PRO A 73 -11.96 -18.37 -4.25
N THR A 74 -12.02 -19.22 -3.23
CA THR A 74 -12.91 -20.40 -3.17
C THR A 74 -14.06 -20.26 -2.18
N GLY A 75 -14.16 -19.11 -1.52
CA GLY A 75 -15.20 -18.85 -0.53
C GLY A 75 -15.40 -17.36 -0.24
N PRO A 76 -16.30 -17.04 0.70
CA PRO A 76 -16.65 -15.66 1.01
C PRO A 76 -15.50 -14.92 1.69
N VAL A 77 -15.51 -13.60 1.56
CA VAL A 77 -14.64 -12.69 2.33
C VAL A 77 -14.82 -12.95 3.83
N SER A 78 -13.70 -12.96 4.56
CA SER A 78 -13.71 -13.20 6.01
C SER A 78 -14.37 -12.07 6.78
N ALA A 79 -15.02 -12.40 7.90
CA ALA A 79 -15.46 -11.39 8.87
C ALA A 79 -14.28 -10.62 9.50
N ASP A 80 -13.08 -11.19 9.46
CA ASP A 80 -11.84 -10.59 9.94
C ASP A 80 -11.14 -9.71 8.90
N ALA A 81 -11.65 -9.63 7.68
CA ALA A 81 -11.04 -8.91 6.57
C ALA A 81 -10.89 -7.42 6.87
N GLY A 82 -9.87 -6.81 6.26
CA GLY A 82 -9.72 -5.38 6.19
C GLY A 82 -10.76 -4.73 5.28
N LYS A 83 -10.68 -3.40 5.15
CA LYS A 83 -11.67 -2.61 4.39
C LYS A 83 -11.04 -1.66 3.37
N HIS A 84 -9.78 -1.32 3.54
CA HIS A 84 -9.20 -0.13 2.92
C HIS A 84 -8.05 -0.44 1.96
N LEU A 85 -7.47 -1.64 2.03
CA LEU A 85 -6.43 -2.12 1.13
C LEU A 85 -6.90 -3.41 0.44
N SER A 86 -6.71 -3.51 -0.86
CA SER A 86 -6.67 -4.79 -1.56
C SER A 86 -5.23 -5.26 -1.64
N ALA A 87 -5.03 -6.56 -1.45
CA ALA A 87 -3.77 -7.21 -1.72
C ALA A 87 -3.37 -7.00 -3.20
N ALA A 88 -2.10 -6.79 -3.53
CA ALA A 88 -0.98 -6.65 -2.60
C ALA A 88 -0.95 -5.29 -1.87
N ALA A 89 -0.72 -5.32 -0.55
CA ALA A 89 -0.34 -4.14 0.21
C ALA A 89 1.15 -3.84 -0.03
N GLU A 90 1.42 -2.69 -0.66
CA GLU A 90 2.73 -2.40 -1.23
C GLU A 90 3.42 -1.19 -0.55
N GLY A 91 4.06 -0.32 -1.33
CA GLY A 91 4.85 0.81 -0.88
C GLY A 91 4.16 1.65 0.19
N LEU A 92 4.90 1.83 1.28
CA LEU A 92 4.50 2.64 2.43
C LEU A 92 5.38 3.90 2.51
N THR A 93 4.78 5.05 2.81
CA THR A 93 5.56 6.26 3.11
C THR A 93 4.85 7.16 4.12
N ILE A 94 5.61 7.94 4.90
CA ILE A 94 5.07 8.81 5.95
C ILE A 94 5.38 10.26 5.66
N ALA A 95 4.33 11.08 5.50
CA ALA A 95 4.44 12.52 5.44
C ALA A 95 4.30 13.13 6.84
N TYR A 96 5.20 14.07 7.14
CA TYR A 96 5.19 14.83 8.40
C TYR A 96 4.89 16.30 8.08
N ARG A 97 3.69 16.78 8.46
CA ARG A 97 3.25 18.16 8.17
C ARG A 97 2.42 18.71 9.33
N ASN A 98 2.80 19.88 9.85
CA ASN A 98 2.07 20.59 10.90
C ASN A 98 1.77 19.72 12.14
N GLY A 99 2.72 18.87 12.55
CA GLY A 99 2.55 17.94 13.68
C GLY A 99 1.65 16.74 13.40
N VAL A 100 1.15 16.59 12.16
CA VAL A 100 0.40 15.42 11.71
C VAL A 100 1.34 14.46 10.98
N ARG A 101 1.19 13.17 11.28
CA ARG A 101 1.88 12.06 10.62
C ARG A 101 0.85 11.31 9.78
N THR A 102 1.08 11.27 8.48
CA THR A 102 0.19 10.63 7.51
C THR A 102 0.92 9.50 6.81
N LEU A 103 0.46 8.27 6.99
CA LEU A 103 0.91 7.11 6.25
C LEU A 103 0.10 7.01 4.95
N TYR A 104 0.80 6.95 3.82
CA TYR A 104 0.26 6.58 2.53
C TYR A 104 0.67 5.14 2.25
N ALA A 105 -0.28 4.31 1.85
CA ALA A 105 -0.06 2.91 1.51
C ALA A 105 -0.59 2.66 0.10
N SER A 106 0.21 2.01 -0.74
CA SER A 106 -0.26 1.52 -2.03
C SER A 106 -1.12 0.26 -1.85
N SER A 107 -2.28 0.25 -2.50
CA SER A 107 -3.21 -0.87 -2.60
C SER A 107 -3.15 -1.34 -4.04
N GLN A 108 -2.17 -2.19 -4.34
CA GLN A 108 -1.72 -2.47 -5.70
C GLN A 108 -2.82 -3.18 -6.50
N GLY A 109 -3.46 -4.19 -5.91
CA GLY A 109 -4.46 -5.02 -6.62
C GLY A 109 -5.77 -4.31 -6.97
N ASP A 110 -6.03 -3.11 -6.43
CA ASP A 110 -7.11 -2.25 -6.94
C ASP A 110 -6.61 -0.91 -7.51
N SER A 111 -5.29 -0.73 -7.60
CA SER A 111 -4.62 0.49 -8.07
C SER A 111 -5.15 1.75 -7.36
N THR A 112 -5.28 1.66 -6.04
CA THR A 112 -5.63 2.80 -5.18
C THR A 112 -4.54 3.05 -4.13
N PHE A 113 -4.69 4.14 -3.39
CA PHE A 113 -3.87 4.47 -2.25
C PHE A 113 -4.76 4.70 -1.03
N ALA A 114 -4.41 4.08 0.10
CA ALA A 114 -5.06 4.34 1.37
C ALA A 114 -4.24 5.33 2.21
N VAL A 115 -4.95 6.25 2.86
CA VAL A 115 -4.38 7.33 3.66
C VAL A 115 -4.78 7.15 5.10
N TYR A 116 -3.80 7.07 5.99
CA TYR A 116 -4.00 6.92 7.41
C TYR A 116 -3.33 8.05 8.16
N ARG A 117 -3.99 8.55 9.20
CA ARG A 117 -3.30 9.32 10.23
C ARG A 117 -2.72 8.37 11.26
N ILE A 118 -1.47 8.61 11.66
CA ILE A 118 -0.82 7.88 12.76
C ILE A 118 -1.10 8.63 14.07
N ASP A 119 -2.04 8.12 14.87
CA ASP A 119 -2.43 8.67 16.17
C ASP A 119 -1.89 7.78 17.31
N GLY A 120 -0.80 8.22 17.94
CA GLY A 120 -0.02 7.38 18.85
C GLY A 120 0.50 6.14 18.11
N ARG A 121 -0.04 4.97 18.46
CA ARG A 121 0.31 3.65 17.86
C ARG A 121 -0.75 3.14 16.86
N LYS A 122 -1.84 3.88 16.64
CA LYS A 122 -2.97 3.43 15.82
C LYS A 122 -2.94 4.09 14.45
N LEU A 123 -3.29 3.32 13.42
CA LEU A 123 -3.66 3.86 12.11
C LEU A 123 -5.15 4.20 12.11
N THR A 124 -5.47 5.45 11.79
CA THR A 124 -6.86 5.90 11.60
C THR A 124 -7.05 6.24 10.14
N TYR A 125 -7.84 5.45 9.42
CA TYR A 125 -8.16 5.70 8.02
C TYR A 125 -8.76 7.10 7.83
N ARG A 126 -8.31 7.78 6.78
CA ARG A 126 -8.73 9.14 6.42
C ARG A 126 -9.42 9.18 5.08
N ALA A 127 -8.79 8.60 4.07
CA ALA A 127 -9.27 8.63 2.70
C ALA A 127 -8.65 7.50 1.88
N GLY A 128 -9.28 7.23 0.75
CA GLY A 128 -8.72 6.43 -0.33
C GLY A 128 -8.75 7.27 -1.59
N PHE A 129 -7.75 7.14 -2.46
CA PHE A 129 -7.71 7.87 -3.73
C PHE A 129 -7.07 7.04 -4.84
N ARG A 130 -7.33 7.47 -6.08
CA ARG A 130 -6.66 6.99 -7.29
C ARG A 130 -5.96 8.16 -7.97
N VAL A 131 -4.81 7.91 -8.56
CA VAL A 131 -4.18 8.85 -9.50
C VAL A 131 -4.73 8.52 -10.88
N VAL A 132 -5.50 9.44 -11.43
CA VAL A 132 -6.17 9.27 -12.73
C VAL A 132 -5.48 10.11 -13.79
N ASP A 133 -5.74 9.79 -15.06
CA ASP A 133 -5.24 10.54 -16.20
C ASP A 133 -5.49 12.04 -16.06
N GLY A 134 -4.43 12.79 -16.31
CA GLY A 134 -4.43 14.24 -16.33
C GLY A 134 -3.89 14.79 -17.64
N PRO A 135 -3.92 16.13 -17.79
CA PRO A 135 -3.41 16.77 -19.00
C PRO A 135 -1.87 16.66 -19.16
N ALA A 136 -1.14 16.26 -18.12
CA ALA A 136 0.32 16.20 -18.12
C ALA A 136 0.88 14.78 -18.22
N ALA A 137 0.14 13.79 -17.73
CA ALA A 137 0.52 12.38 -17.68
C ALA A 137 -0.74 11.54 -17.47
N ASP A 138 -0.64 10.28 -17.84
CA ASP A 138 -1.53 9.19 -17.46
C ASP A 138 -1.55 8.95 -15.94
N GLY A 139 -2.49 8.11 -15.51
CA GLY A 139 -2.73 7.70 -14.13
C GLY A 139 -1.63 6.83 -13.54
N VAL A 140 -1.99 6.13 -12.46
CA VAL A 140 -1.13 5.13 -11.83
C VAL A 140 -1.91 3.84 -11.72
N GLN A 141 -1.33 2.76 -12.24
CA GLN A 141 -1.79 1.38 -12.03
C GLN A 141 -0.70 0.55 -11.37
N HIS A 142 -1.13 -0.50 -10.66
CA HIS A 142 -0.26 -1.52 -10.05
C HIS A 142 1.00 -0.94 -9.38
N SER A 143 0.80 0.08 -8.54
CA SER A 143 1.92 0.77 -7.89
C SER A 143 2.56 -0.08 -6.79
N ASP A 144 3.83 -0.39 -6.95
CA ASP A 144 4.69 -0.91 -5.88
C ASP A 144 5.13 0.24 -4.95
N GLY A 145 6.23 0.92 -5.27
CA GLY A 145 6.91 1.86 -4.39
C GLY A 145 6.31 3.28 -4.34
N ALA A 146 6.38 3.91 -3.16
CA ALA A 146 6.01 5.30 -2.94
C ALA A 146 7.03 6.04 -2.06
N ALA A 147 7.26 7.32 -2.34
CA ALA A 147 8.10 8.20 -1.54
C ALA A 147 7.48 9.59 -1.39
N VAL A 148 7.61 10.19 -0.21
CA VAL A 148 7.08 11.53 0.05
C VAL A 148 8.12 12.45 0.67
N THR A 149 8.11 13.70 0.25
CA THR A 149 8.76 14.81 0.96
C THR A 149 7.77 15.94 1.17
N THR A 150 7.79 16.52 2.36
CA THR A 150 6.97 17.70 2.71
C THR A 150 7.74 19.01 2.53
N GLN A 151 8.99 18.94 2.07
CA GLN A 151 9.82 20.12 1.79
C GLN A 151 9.47 20.70 0.42
N ALA A 152 9.48 22.04 0.32
CA ALA A 152 9.29 22.72 -0.95
C ALA A 152 10.43 22.39 -1.94
N LEU A 153 10.09 21.96 -3.15
CA LEU A 153 11.05 21.67 -4.23
C LEU A 153 10.85 22.66 -5.39
N GLY A 154 10.90 23.95 -5.07
CA GLY A 154 10.75 25.04 -6.02
C GLY A 154 9.30 25.27 -6.50
N PRO A 155 9.11 26.10 -7.55
CA PRO A 155 7.78 26.57 -7.96
C PRO A 155 6.81 25.47 -8.43
N LEU A 156 7.33 24.33 -8.89
CA LEU A 156 6.50 23.21 -9.36
C LEU A 156 5.94 22.35 -8.22
N PHE A 157 6.62 22.33 -7.07
CA PHE A 157 6.28 21.53 -5.89
C PHE A 157 6.44 22.36 -4.60
N PRO A 158 5.69 23.45 -4.45
CA PRO A 158 5.90 24.41 -3.36
C PRO A 158 5.55 23.86 -1.98
N HIS A 159 4.81 22.75 -1.90
CA HIS A 159 4.38 22.12 -0.65
C HIS A 159 4.83 20.66 -0.49
N GLY A 160 5.78 20.22 -1.31
CA GLY A 160 6.25 18.85 -1.31
C GLY A 160 5.83 18.06 -2.54
N LEU A 161 6.33 16.83 -2.56
CA LEU A 161 6.21 15.89 -3.67
C LEU A 161 5.86 14.52 -3.11
N PHE A 162 4.89 13.88 -3.75
CA PHE A 162 4.60 12.46 -3.62
C PHE A 162 4.97 11.79 -4.95
N ALA A 163 5.98 10.92 -4.92
CA ALA A 163 6.44 10.16 -6.06
C ALA A 163 5.97 8.71 -5.91
N VAL A 164 5.33 8.17 -6.94
CA VAL A 164 4.75 6.81 -6.93
C VAL A 164 5.09 6.08 -8.21
N HIS A 165 5.37 4.78 -8.06
CA HIS A 165 5.54 3.87 -9.19
C HIS A 165 4.24 3.78 -10.00
N ASP A 166 4.38 3.67 -11.32
CA ASP A 166 3.29 3.29 -12.22
C ASP A 166 3.74 2.07 -13.02
N GLY A 167 3.06 0.95 -12.79
CA GLY A 167 3.32 -0.34 -13.41
C GLY A 167 2.86 -0.42 -14.86
N GLU A 168 1.93 0.44 -15.29
CA GLU A 168 1.35 0.40 -16.64
C GLU A 168 1.43 1.77 -17.34
N ASN A 169 2.61 2.37 -17.37
CA ASN A 169 2.80 3.68 -17.98
C ASN A 169 2.50 3.66 -19.48
N THR A 170 1.71 4.64 -19.92
CA THR A 170 1.30 4.84 -21.29
C THR A 170 1.88 6.13 -21.92
N PRO A 171 2.09 6.16 -23.25
CA PRO A 171 2.02 5.02 -24.16
C PRO A 171 3.16 4.03 -23.90
N GLY A 172 2.86 2.73 -24.02
CA GLY A 172 3.86 1.66 -23.97
C GLY A 172 4.69 1.57 -25.26
N ASP A 173 5.62 0.61 -25.29
CA ASP A 173 6.41 0.26 -26.48
C ASP A 173 5.83 -1.00 -27.14
N GLY A 174 4.85 -0.81 -28.02
CA GLY A 174 4.10 -1.91 -28.63
C GLY A 174 3.27 -2.67 -27.60
N ASP A 175 3.46 -3.99 -27.52
CA ASP A 175 2.79 -4.87 -26.55
C ASP A 175 3.44 -4.87 -25.16
N ARG A 176 4.52 -4.10 -24.97
CA ARG A 176 5.23 -4.01 -23.68
C ARG A 176 4.78 -2.78 -22.91
N GLU A 177 4.23 -3.01 -21.72
CA GLU A 177 3.96 -1.96 -20.75
C GLU A 177 5.27 -1.32 -20.29
N GLY A 178 5.31 0.01 -20.30
CA GLY A 178 6.40 0.76 -19.70
C GLY A 178 6.14 0.93 -18.21
N THR A 179 7.20 1.08 -17.42
CA THR A 179 7.08 1.51 -16.02
C THR A 179 7.78 2.84 -15.83
N ASN A 180 7.24 3.69 -14.95
CA ASN A 180 7.92 4.91 -14.52
C ASN A 180 7.46 5.37 -13.14
N PHE A 181 7.65 6.66 -12.85
CA PHE A 181 7.16 7.28 -11.63
C PHE A 181 6.33 8.52 -11.97
N LYS A 182 5.18 8.68 -11.33
CA LYS A 182 4.39 9.92 -11.39
C LYS A 182 4.79 10.84 -10.25
N LEU A 183 4.89 12.13 -10.55
CA LEU A 183 5.26 13.17 -9.60
C LEU A 183 4.05 14.03 -9.26
N ILE A 184 3.53 13.88 -8.04
CA ILE A 184 2.28 14.49 -7.61
C ILE A 184 2.58 15.59 -6.59
N ARG A 185 1.99 16.76 -6.82
CA ARG A 185 2.00 17.85 -5.84
C ARG A 185 1.29 17.40 -4.56
N LEU A 186 2.02 17.38 -3.44
CA LEU A 186 1.53 16.82 -2.18
C LEU A 186 0.23 17.50 -1.70
N GLU A 187 0.06 18.79 -1.94
CA GLU A 187 -1.13 19.55 -1.58
C GLU A 187 -2.42 19.15 -2.34
N LYS A 188 -2.30 18.31 -3.38
CA LYS A 188 -3.47 17.73 -4.07
C LYS A 188 -3.97 16.44 -3.42
N LEU A 189 -3.18 15.83 -2.55
CA LEU A 189 -3.57 14.60 -1.88
C LEU A 189 -4.51 14.89 -0.70
N PRO A 190 -5.42 13.95 -0.38
CA PRO A 190 -6.30 14.06 0.78
C PRO A 190 -5.57 13.94 2.13
#